data_AF-A0A1W1HDY9-F1
#
_entry.id   AF-A0A1W1HDY9-F1
#
_cell.length_a   1.000
_cell.length_b   1.000
_cell.length_c   1.000
_cell.angle_alpha   90.00
_cell.angle_beta   90.00
_cell.angle_gamma   90.00
#
_symmetry.space_group_name_H-M   'P 1'
#
loop_
_entity.id
_entity.type
_entity.pdbx_description
1 polymer ?
#
loop_
_entity_poly.entity_id
_entity_poly.type
_entity_poly.pdbx_seq_one_letter_code
_entity_poly.pdbx_strand_id
1 'polypeptide(L)'
;MGEPALKERVSDLEMAMMELAYQSMKTDMAIKDLVNQNKSFQWEMKAFKDEMKDFKDEMKEFKNEMKDFKDEMKEFKDEMKDFKDEMKEFKNEMKQFKTDSEADRKRMNKQWGDLANKMGTIVEDIVAPGMGGVAREYFQVEEFNYFAVRVRTVKTDGSSRREFDVVAETPEFIFVVETKATARTEYISDFIKLIPELPSWFPVIGEKTLIPVFASLHLSDENIRYLTRNNIMAMAMRDDGMDFYNPEVREYLLKQNS
;
A
#
# COMPACT_ATOMS: atom_id res chain seq x y z
N MET A 1 78.58 107.74 -47.68
CA MET A 1 77.64 107.48 -46.56
C MET A 1 76.80 106.20 -46.77
N GLY A 2 77.31 105.15 -47.45
CA GLY A 2 76.49 103.96 -47.77
C GLY A 2 76.74 102.74 -46.87
N GLU A 3 77.96 102.56 -46.40
CA GLU A 3 78.42 101.33 -45.75
C GLU A 3 77.84 101.04 -44.34
N PRO A 4 77.64 102.04 -43.44
CA PRO A 4 77.08 101.79 -42.10
C PRO A 4 75.61 101.39 -42.12
N ALA A 5 74.80 102.08 -42.94
CA ALA A 5 73.36 101.81 -43.08
C ALA A 5 73.09 100.44 -43.77
N LEU A 6 73.99 100.01 -44.65
CA LEU A 6 73.95 98.67 -45.24
C LEU A 6 74.23 97.58 -44.19
N LYS A 7 75.22 97.77 -43.31
CA LYS A 7 75.50 96.82 -42.21
C LYS A 7 74.35 96.70 -41.22
N GLU A 8 73.73 97.81 -40.83
CA GLU A 8 72.57 97.82 -39.92
C GLU A 8 71.39 97.04 -40.52
N ARG A 9 71.03 97.29 -41.79
CA ARG A 9 69.96 96.54 -42.47
C ARG A 9 70.28 95.05 -42.64
N VAL A 10 71.55 94.68 -42.80
CA VAL A 10 71.99 93.28 -42.85
C VAL A 10 71.85 92.63 -41.47
N SER A 11 72.27 93.29 -40.40
CA SER A 11 72.08 92.79 -39.03
C SER A 11 70.60 92.63 -38.64
N ASP A 12 69.75 93.60 -39.00
CA ASP A 12 68.30 93.51 -38.78
C ASP A 12 67.68 92.34 -39.55
N LEU A 13 68.14 92.10 -40.78
CA LEU A 13 67.71 90.97 -41.59
C LEU A 13 68.16 89.65 -40.98
N GLU A 14 69.41 89.54 -40.49
CA GLU A 14 69.92 88.36 -39.79
C GLU A 14 69.11 88.07 -38.51
N MET A 15 68.77 89.10 -37.75
CA MET A 15 67.92 88.98 -36.56
C MET A 15 66.50 88.51 -36.91
N ALA A 16 65.88 89.08 -37.95
CA ALA A 16 64.57 88.66 -38.43
C ALA A 16 64.60 87.21 -38.98
N MET A 17 65.65 86.82 -39.69
CA MET A 17 65.84 85.45 -40.17
C MET A 17 66.01 84.46 -39.00
N MET A 18 66.73 84.85 -37.95
CA MET A 18 66.89 84.02 -36.74
C MET A 18 65.57 83.86 -35.99
N GLU A 19 64.76 84.92 -35.87
CA GLU A 19 63.42 84.86 -35.27
C GLU A 19 62.48 83.97 -36.09
N LEU A 20 62.47 84.12 -37.42
CA LEU A 20 61.68 83.26 -38.31
C LEU A 20 62.11 81.79 -38.22
N ALA A 21 63.41 81.50 -38.16
CA ALA A 21 63.91 80.14 -37.99
C ALA A 21 63.47 79.54 -36.65
N TYR A 22 63.52 80.33 -35.56
CA TYR A 22 63.04 79.91 -34.25
C TYR A 22 61.53 79.64 -34.24
N GLN A 23 60.72 80.52 -34.83
CA GLN A 23 59.28 80.31 -34.96
C GLN A 23 58.98 79.07 -35.82
N SER A 24 59.69 78.88 -36.94
CA SER A 24 59.57 77.69 -37.78
C SER A 24 59.86 76.41 -36.99
N MET A 25 60.93 76.38 -36.19
CA MET A 25 61.25 75.23 -35.34
C MET A 25 60.14 74.95 -34.31
N LYS A 26 59.59 75.99 -33.68
CA LYS A 26 58.50 75.85 -32.71
C LYS A 26 57.23 75.31 -33.37
N THR A 27 56.91 75.79 -34.56
CA THR A 27 55.77 75.30 -35.36
C THR A 27 55.97 73.85 -35.76
N ASP A 28 57.15 73.44 -36.20
CA ASP A 28 57.45 72.05 -36.55
C ASP A 28 57.32 71.10 -35.35
N MET A 29 57.73 71.54 -34.16
CA MET A 29 57.52 70.77 -32.92
C MET A 29 56.03 70.63 -32.60
N ALA A 30 55.26 71.73 -32.65
CA ALA A 30 53.81 71.69 -32.42
C ALA A 30 53.09 70.78 -33.44
N ILE A 31 53.50 70.80 -34.70
CA ILE A 31 52.97 69.90 -35.75
C ILE A 31 53.30 68.45 -35.42
N LYS A 32 54.53 68.13 -34.99
CA LYS A 32 54.89 66.77 -34.58
C LYS A 32 54.06 66.29 -33.39
N ASP A 33 53.84 67.14 -32.40
CA ASP A 33 53.01 66.81 -31.24
C ASP A 33 51.56 66.55 -31.64
N LEU A 34 50.98 67.38 -32.50
CA LEU A 34 49.63 67.17 -33.04
C LEU A 34 49.54 65.86 -33.84
N VAL A 35 50.56 65.53 -34.65
CA VAL A 35 50.60 64.26 -35.39
C VAL A 35 50.63 63.07 -34.41
N ASN A 36 51.39 63.16 -33.33
CA ASN A 36 51.46 62.11 -32.32
C ASN A 36 50.13 61.98 -31.55
N GLN A 37 49.51 63.08 -31.16
CA GLN A 37 48.19 63.10 -30.53
C GLN A 37 47.12 62.51 -31.44
N ASN A 38 47.12 62.86 -32.73
CA ASN A 38 46.19 62.32 -33.70
C ASN A 38 46.37 60.80 -33.89
N LYS A 39 47.61 60.30 -33.88
CA LYS A 39 47.88 58.85 -33.89
C LYS A 39 47.37 58.15 -32.64
N SER A 40 47.57 58.73 -31.45
CA SER A 40 47.03 58.19 -30.19
C SER A 40 45.51 58.11 -30.24
N PHE A 41 44.86 59.21 -30.65
CA PHE A 41 43.41 59.27 -30.77
C PHE A 41 42.86 58.25 -31.76
N GLN A 42 43.51 58.05 -32.92
CA GLN A 42 43.12 57.01 -33.87
C GLN A 42 43.22 55.60 -33.27
N TRP A 43 44.23 55.35 -32.43
CA TRP A 43 44.40 54.07 -31.75
C TRP A 43 43.30 53.86 -30.70
N GLU A 44 43.00 54.88 -29.89
CA GLU A 44 41.91 54.85 -28.90
C GLU A 44 40.55 54.65 -29.57
N MET A 45 40.27 55.35 -30.67
CA MET A 45 39.04 55.16 -31.45
C MET A 45 38.91 53.74 -32.00
N LYS A 46 40.03 53.11 -32.39
CA LYS A 46 40.03 51.73 -32.87
C LYS A 46 39.73 50.76 -31.72
N ALA A 47 40.40 50.93 -30.57
CA ALA A 47 40.17 50.12 -29.39
C ALA A 47 38.71 50.22 -28.91
N PHE A 48 38.16 51.44 -28.84
CA PHE A 48 36.77 51.66 -28.48
C PHE A 48 35.79 50.99 -29.46
N LYS A 49 36.10 50.99 -30.76
CA LYS A 49 35.26 50.33 -31.76
C LYS A 49 35.27 48.80 -31.60
N ASP A 50 36.42 48.24 -31.23
CA ASP A 50 36.55 46.81 -30.95
C ASP A 50 35.76 46.45 -29.67
N GLU A 51 35.89 47.22 -28.59
CA GLU A 51 35.10 47.04 -27.36
C GLU A 51 33.58 47.15 -27.61
N MET A 52 33.15 48.12 -28.40
CA MET A 52 31.74 48.28 -28.79
C MET A 52 31.22 47.10 -29.59
N LYS A 53 32.09 46.42 -30.35
CA LYS A 53 31.72 45.22 -31.10
C LYS A 53 31.54 44.04 -30.16
N ASP A 54 32.48 43.83 -29.24
CA ASP A 54 32.43 42.75 -28.26
C ASP A 54 31.19 42.89 -27.37
N PHE A 55 30.93 44.09 -26.86
CA PHE A 55 29.71 44.37 -26.09
C PHE A 55 28.42 44.07 -26.87
N LYS A 56 28.41 44.36 -28.17
CA LYS A 56 27.25 44.06 -29.03
C LYS A 56 27.05 42.55 -29.20
N ASP A 57 28.13 41.78 -29.25
CA ASP A 57 28.07 40.34 -29.37
C ASP A 57 27.62 39.70 -28.04
N GLU A 58 28.15 40.15 -26.90
CA GLU A 58 27.67 39.75 -25.56
C GLU A 58 26.17 40.05 -25.37
N MET A 59 25.70 41.22 -25.80
CA MET A 59 24.27 41.58 -25.72
C MET A 59 23.39 40.68 -26.60
N LYS A 60 23.89 40.13 -27.70
CA LYS A 60 23.14 39.15 -28.49
C LYS A 60 23.09 37.80 -27.79
N GLU A 61 24.19 37.35 -27.21
CA GLU A 61 24.25 36.09 -26.46
C GLU A 61 23.29 36.12 -25.28
N PHE A 62 23.34 37.17 -24.47
CA PHE A 62 22.40 37.37 -23.36
C PHE A 62 20.92 37.34 -23.82
N LYS A 63 20.62 37.95 -24.97
CA LYS A 63 19.27 37.94 -25.53
C LYS A 63 18.82 36.53 -25.94
N ASN A 64 19.73 35.70 -26.46
CA ASN A 64 19.44 34.32 -26.81
C ASN A 64 19.20 33.49 -25.55
N GLU A 65 20.05 33.61 -24.53
CA GLU A 65 19.87 32.92 -23.24
C GLU A 65 18.53 33.28 -22.58
N MET A 66 18.15 34.56 -22.60
CA MET A 66 16.85 35.00 -22.08
C MET A 66 15.66 34.43 -22.87
N LYS A 67 15.85 34.14 -24.16
CA LYS A 67 14.82 33.50 -24.98
C LYS A 67 14.70 32.02 -24.61
N ASP A 68 15.82 31.32 -24.52
CA ASP A 68 15.85 29.89 -24.16
C ASP A 68 15.26 29.67 -22.77
N PHE A 69 15.63 30.49 -21.79
CA PHE A 69 15.04 30.45 -20.44
C PHE A 69 13.52 30.65 -20.45
N LYS A 70 13.02 31.53 -21.32
CA LYS A 70 11.57 31.77 -21.43
C LYS A 70 10.84 30.57 -22.04
N ASP A 71 11.48 29.90 -22.99
CA ASP A 71 10.94 28.70 -23.62
C ASP A 71 10.94 27.53 -22.61
N GLU A 72 12.01 27.33 -21.83
CA GLU A 72 12.05 26.36 -20.72
C GLU A 72 10.99 26.61 -19.66
N MET A 73 10.80 27.88 -19.24
CA MET A 73 9.74 28.23 -18.28
C MET A 73 8.33 27.91 -18.80
N LYS A 74 8.14 27.98 -20.12
CA LYS A 74 6.85 27.64 -20.74
C LYS A 74 6.63 26.14 -20.73
N GLU A 75 7.63 25.35 -21.11
CA GLU A 75 7.56 23.88 -21.06
C GLU A 75 7.29 23.38 -19.63
N PHE A 76 8.02 23.91 -18.64
CA PHE A 76 7.79 23.58 -17.24
C PHE A 76 6.35 23.87 -16.78
N LYS A 77 5.77 24.98 -17.25
CA LYS A 77 4.39 25.35 -16.91
C LYS A 77 3.38 24.38 -17.51
N ASP A 78 3.64 23.91 -18.73
CA ASP A 78 2.79 22.93 -19.40
C ASP A 78 2.89 21.56 -18.69
N GLU A 79 4.11 21.11 -18.32
CA GLU A 79 4.30 19.89 -17.51
C GLU A 79 3.59 19.96 -16.15
N MET A 80 3.67 21.10 -15.45
CA MET A 80 2.96 21.29 -14.18
C MET A 80 1.44 21.22 -14.33
N LYS A 81 0.90 21.57 -15.50
CA LYS A 81 -0.53 21.50 -15.77
C LYS A 81 -0.94 20.04 -15.98
N ASP A 82 -0.19 19.28 -16.77
CA ASP A 82 -0.45 17.87 -17.04
C ASP A 82 -0.39 17.05 -15.73
N PHE A 83 0.64 17.28 -14.92
CA PHE A 83 0.76 16.65 -13.60
C PHE A 83 -0.45 16.92 -12.68
N LYS A 84 -1.01 18.14 -12.74
CA LYS A 84 -2.19 18.51 -11.94
C LYS A 84 -3.44 17.78 -12.41
N ASP A 85 -3.58 17.55 -13.71
CA ASP A 85 -4.70 16.81 -14.28
C ASP A 85 -4.59 15.31 -13.93
N GLU A 86 -3.40 14.71 -14.03
CA GLU A 86 -3.13 13.33 -13.58
C GLU A 86 -3.46 13.13 -12.08
N MET A 87 -3.01 14.06 -11.21
CA MET A 87 -3.33 13.99 -9.78
C MET A 87 -4.84 14.05 -9.51
N LYS A 88 -5.61 14.74 -10.35
CA LYS A 88 -7.06 14.84 -10.21
C LYS A 88 -7.75 13.53 -10.62
N GLU A 89 -7.28 12.90 -11.69
CA GLU A 89 -7.77 11.58 -12.13
C GLU A 89 -7.49 10.52 -11.06
N PHE A 90 -6.25 10.45 -10.58
CA PHE A 90 -5.86 9.53 -9.50
C PHE A 90 -6.75 9.69 -8.25
N LYS A 91 -7.05 10.94 -7.86
CA LYS A 91 -7.93 11.21 -6.72
C LYS A 91 -9.37 10.72 -6.95
N ASN A 92 -9.86 10.76 -8.18
CA ASN A 92 -11.19 10.25 -8.52
C ASN A 92 -11.22 8.72 -8.50
N GLU A 93 -10.20 8.07 -9.06
CA GLU A 93 -10.06 6.61 -9.01
C GLU A 93 -10.00 6.10 -7.57
N MET A 94 -9.23 6.75 -6.71
CA MET A 94 -9.15 6.39 -5.29
C MET A 94 -10.49 6.54 -4.56
N LYS A 95 -11.31 7.54 -4.92
CA LYS A 95 -12.66 7.67 -4.36
C LYS A 95 -13.56 6.52 -4.82
N GLN A 96 -13.52 6.20 -6.11
CA GLN A 96 -14.32 5.12 -6.69
C GLN A 96 -13.95 3.78 -6.04
N PHE A 97 -12.66 3.47 -5.95
CA PHE A 97 -12.15 2.27 -5.29
C PHE A 97 -12.65 2.15 -3.84
N LYS A 98 -12.66 3.26 -3.09
CA LYS A 98 -13.16 3.28 -1.72
C LYS A 98 -14.66 2.98 -1.66
N THR A 99 -15.45 3.56 -2.56
CA THR A 99 -16.90 3.30 -2.65
C THR A 99 -17.18 1.84 -3.00
N ASP A 100 -16.46 1.28 -3.98
CA ASP A 100 -16.62 -0.11 -4.40
C ASP A 100 -16.23 -1.07 -3.26
N SER A 101 -15.11 -0.82 -2.58
CA SER A 101 -14.69 -1.58 -1.40
C SER A 101 -15.72 -1.55 -0.27
N GLU A 102 -16.36 -0.41 -0.04
CA GLU A 102 -17.43 -0.29 0.97
C GLU A 102 -18.69 -1.08 0.57
N ALA A 103 -19.04 -1.07 -0.71
CA ALA A 103 -20.16 -1.84 -1.25
C ALA A 103 -19.89 -3.35 -1.15
N ASP A 104 -18.69 -3.79 -1.51
CA ASP A 104 -18.26 -5.18 -1.41
C ASP A 104 -18.26 -5.66 0.04
N ARG A 105 -17.75 -4.84 0.98
CA ARG A 105 -17.82 -5.16 2.41
C ARG A 105 -19.25 -5.35 2.89
N LYS A 106 -20.18 -4.49 2.47
CA LYS A 106 -21.61 -4.62 2.82
C LYS A 106 -22.22 -5.89 2.22
N ARG A 107 -21.92 -6.19 0.95
CA ARG A 107 -22.38 -7.41 0.27
C ARG A 107 -21.86 -8.66 0.95
N MET A 108 -20.57 -8.70 1.27
CA MET A 108 -19.96 -9.79 2.05
C MET A 108 -20.65 -9.95 3.39
N ASN A 109 -20.79 -8.87 4.19
CA ASN A 109 -21.44 -8.96 5.50
C ASN A 109 -22.86 -9.53 5.42
N LYS A 110 -23.64 -9.14 4.39
CA LYS A 110 -24.96 -9.71 4.15
C LYS A 110 -24.88 -11.20 3.80
N GLN A 111 -24.00 -11.59 2.89
CA GLN A 111 -23.80 -13.00 2.53
C GLN A 111 -23.33 -13.85 3.72
N TRP A 112 -22.46 -13.31 4.57
CA TRP A 112 -22.04 -13.94 5.82
C TRP A 112 -23.21 -14.13 6.79
N GLY A 113 -24.08 -13.13 6.92
CA GLY A 113 -25.32 -13.25 7.71
C GLY A 113 -26.27 -14.30 7.15
N ASP A 114 -26.49 -14.33 5.84
CA ASP A 114 -27.35 -15.33 5.17
C ASP A 114 -26.77 -16.74 5.32
N LEU A 115 -25.45 -16.89 5.25
CA LEU A 115 -24.77 -18.15 5.49
C LEU A 115 -24.90 -18.60 6.96
N ALA A 116 -24.73 -17.68 7.93
CA ALA A 116 -24.91 -17.99 9.35
C ALA A 116 -26.35 -18.41 9.67
N ASN A 117 -27.35 -17.76 9.07
CA ASN A 117 -28.75 -18.17 9.20
C ASN A 117 -28.96 -19.59 8.65
N LYS A 118 -28.36 -19.91 7.49
CA LYS A 118 -28.38 -21.27 6.93
C LYS A 118 -27.65 -22.31 7.79
N MET A 119 -26.66 -21.91 8.59
CA MET A 119 -26.02 -22.82 9.55
C MET A 119 -26.99 -23.23 10.65
N GLY A 120 -27.74 -22.26 11.20
CA GLY A 120 -28.78 -22.54 12.18
C GLY A 120 -29.81 -23.54 11.68
N THR A 121 -30.24 -23.42 10.42
CA THR A 121 -31.18 -24.36 9.80
C THR A 121 -30.56 -25.74 9.54
N ILE A 122 -29.27 -25.85 9.18
CA ILE A 122 -28.62 -27.17 9.03
C ILE A 122 -28.59 -27.93 10.36
N VAL A 123 -28.30 -27.24 11.47
CA VAL A 123 -28.29 -27.87 12.80
C VAL A 123 -29.70 -28.33 13.17
N GLU A 124 -30.70 -27.48 13.00
CA GLU A 124 -32.09 -27.75 13.41
C GLU A 124 -32.83 -28.73 12.49
N ASP A 125 -32.62 -28.64 11.18
CA ASP A 125 -33.40 -29.38 10.17
C ASP A 125 -32.73 -30.69 9.74
N ILE A 126 -31.42 -30.86 9.95
CA ILE A 126 -30.65 -32.01 9.44
C ILE A 126 -29.93 -32.74 10.57
N VAL A 127 -29.05 -32.05 11.30
CA VAL A 127 -28.20 -32.69 12.33
C VAL A 127 -29.04 -33.17 13.49
N ALA A 128 -29.86 -32.30 14.08
CA ALA A 128 -30.64 -32.63 15.27
C ALA A 128 -31.65 -33.79 15.04
N PRO A 129 -32.42 -33.83 13.93
CA PRO A 129 -33.27 -34.98 13.62
C PRO A 129 -32.47 -36.26 13.35
N GLY A 130 -31.31 -36.15 12.68
CA GLY A 130 -30.43 -37.28 12.39
C GLY A 130 -29.81 -37.92 13.63
N MET A 131 -29.55 -37.13 14.68
CA MET A 131 -28.90 -37.60 15.91
C MET A 131 -29.63 -38.77 16.57
N GLY A 132 -30.97 -38.79 16.56
CA GLY A 132 -31.74 -39.91 17.13
C GLY A 132 -31.54 -41.22 16.38
N GLY A 133 -31.47 -41.16 15.05
CA GLY A 133 -31.23 -42.34 14.20
C GLY A 133 -29.86 -42.96 14.45
N VAL A 134 -28.81 -42.14 14.37
CA VAL A 134 -27.43 -42.61 14.57
C VAL A 134 -27.18 -43.04 16.02
N ALA A 135 -27.78 -42.39 17.01
CA ALA A 135 -27.62 -42.81 18.40
C ALA A 135 -28.31 -44.17 18.66
N ARG A 136 -29.47 -44.41 18.05
CA ARG A 136 -30.13 -45.72 18.13
C ARG A 136 -29.29 -46.81 17.47
N GLU A 137 -28.84 -46.58 16.24
CA GLU A 137 -28.10 -47.57 15.45
C GLU A 137 -26.76 -47.93 16.07
N TYR A 138 -25.97 -46.92 16.46
CA TYR A 138 -24.61 -47.16 16.92
C TYR A 138 -24.51 -47.27 18.44
N PHE A 139 -25.34 -46.58 19.22
CA PHE A 139 -25.22 -46.54 20.69
C PHE A 139 -26.37 -47.22 21.43
N GLN A 140 -27.34 -47.82 20.72
CA GLN A 140 -28.52 -48.48 21.32
C GLN A 140 -29.33 -47.51 22.20
N VAL A 141 -29.33 -46.24 21.83
CA VAL A 141 -30.07 -45.18 22.52
C VAL A 141 -31.43 -45.00 21.87
N GLU A 142 -32.49 -45.39 22.57
CA GLU A 142 -33.87 -45.18 22.10
C GLU A 142 -34.39 -43.77 22.40
N GLU A 143 -33.98 -43.19 23.54
CA GLU A 143 -34.41 -41.87 23.99
C GLU A 143 -33.28 -41.17 24.76
N PHE A 144 -33.20 -39.85 24.61
CA PHE A 144 -32.29 -38.99 25.37
C PHE A 144 -33.01 -38.39 26.58
N ASN A 145 -32.37 -38.42 27.76
CA ASN A 145 -32.86 -37.71 28.95
C ASN A 145 -32.82 -36.19 28.78
N TYR A 146 -31.85 -35.72 28.01
CA TYR A 146 -31.71 -34.33 27.63
C TYR A 146 -31.25 -34.25 26.18
N PHE A 147 -31.92 -33.43 25.38
CA PHE A 147 -31.52 -33.15 24.01
C PHE A 147 -31.81 -31.67 23.73
N ALA A 148 -30.77 -30.92 23.37
CA ALA A 148 -30.92 -29.50 23.10
C ALA A 148 -29.98 -29.05 21.98
N VAL A 149 -30.48 -28.11 21.19
CA VAL A 149 -29.77 -27.41 20.12
C VAL A 149 -29.41 -26.00 20.62
N ARG A 150 -28.24 -25.47 20.22
CA ARG A 150 -27.71 -24.15 20.61
C ARG A 150 -27.61 -23.96 22.13
N VAL A 151 -26.93 -24.89 22.79
CA VAL A 151 -26.77 -24.91 24.24
C VAL A 151 -25.76 -23.85 24.67
N ARG A 152 -26.24 -22.78 25.31
CA ARG A 152 -25.39 -21.75 25.91
C ARG A 152 -25.04 -22.12 27.33
N THR A 153 -23.74 -22.21 27.61
CA THR A 153 -23.22 -22.53 28.94
C THR A 153 -22.03 -21.64 29.30
N VAL A 154 -21.68 -21.64 30.58
CA VAL A 154 -20.56 -20.92 31.17
C VAL A 154 -19.62 -21.95 31.77
N LYS A 155 -18.31 -21.76 31.65
CA LYS A 155 -17.35 -22.60 32.38
C LYS A 155 -17.66 -22.57 33.87
N THR A 156 -17.37 -23.67 34.56
CA THR A 156 -17.52 -23.78 36.02
C THR A 156 -16.75 -22.71 36.80
N ASP A 157 -15.63 -22.22 36.25
CA ASP A 157 -14.83 -21.13 36.82
C ASP A 157 -15.37 -19.73 36.52
N GLY A 158 -16.45 -19.61 35.75
CA GLY A 158 -17.07 -18.35 35.36
C GLY A 158 -16.29 -17.54 34.31
N SER A 159 -15.15 -18.02 33.81
CA SER A 159 -14.23 -17.25 32.97
C SER A 159 -14.75 -16.97 31.56
N SER A 160 -15.58 -17.87 31.03
CA SER A 160 -15.94 -17.90 29.61
C SER A 160 -17.37 -18.37 29.40
N ARG A 161 -18.01 -17.87 28.34
CA ARG A 161 -19.33 -18.31 27.86
C ARG A 161 -19.19 -18.87 26.44
N ARG A 162 -19.91 -19.96 26.14
CA ARG A 162 -19.89 -20.60 24.82
C ARG A 162 -21.28 -21.15 24.47
N GLU A 163 -21.61 -21.15 23.19
CA GLU A 163 -22.72 -21.88 22.60
C GLU A 163 -22.20 -23.17 21.96
N PHE A 164 -22.85 -24.30 22.23
CA PHE A 164 -22.59 -25.61 21.64
C PHE A 164 -23.74 -25.96 20.70
N ASP A 165 -23.45 -26.53 19.53
CA ASP A 165 -24.45 -26.71 18.48
C ASP A 165 -25.53 -27.73 18.89
N VAL A 166 -25.14 -28.92 19.33
CA VAL A 166 -26.07 -29.91 19.92
C VAL A 166 -25.42 -30.58 21.13
N VAL A 167 -26.19 -30.74 22.20
CA VAL A 167 -25.83 -31.56 23.35
C VAL A 167 -26.96 -32.54 23.63
N ALA A 168 -26.62 -33.82 23.73
CA ALA A 168 -27.56 -34.87 24.06
C ALA A 168 -27.01 -35.77 25.16
N GLU A 169 -27.88 -36.26 26.04
CA GLU A 169 -27.48 -36.98 27.24
C GLU A 169 -28.38 -38.19 27.47
N THR A 170 -27.78 -39.29 27.87
CA THR A 170 -28.43 -40.51 28.39
C THR A 170 -27.83 -40.82 29.76
N PRO A 171 -28.24 -41.89 30.48
CA PRO A 171 -27.59 -42.25 31.73
C PRO A 171 -26.11 -42.64 31.55
N GLU A 172 -25.75 -43.13 30.36
CA GLU A 172 -24.42 -43.67 30.04
C GLU A 172 -23.56 -42.72 29.21
N PHE A 173 -24.17 -41.88 28.38
CA PHE A 173 -23.49 -41.10 27.34
C PHE A 173 -23.82 -39.61 27.44
N ILE A 174 -22.85 -38.80 27.04
CA ILE A 174 -23.07 -37.40 26.70
C ILE A 174 -22.45 -37.11 25.34
N PHE A 175 -23.30 -36.76 24.38
CA PHE A 175 -22.92 -36.38 23.03
C PHE A 175 -22.74 -34.87 22.99
N VAL A 176 -21.57 -34.44 22.50
CA VAL A 176 -21.31 -33.03 22.20
C VAL A 176 -21.01 -32.94 20.71
N VAL A 177 -21.91 -32.30 19.97
CA VAL A 177 -21.84 -32.20 18.51
C VAL A 177 -21.45 -30.78 18.13
N GLU A 178 -20.39 -30.65 17.35
CA GLU A 178 -20.00 -29.41 16.68
C GLU A 178 -20.28 -29.56 15.17
N THR A 179 -21.00 -28.60 14.59
CA THR A 179 -21.46 -28.63 13.20
C THR A 179 -20.81 -27.54 12.36
N LYS A 180 -20.34 -27.89 11.16
CA LYS A 180 -19.84 -26.94 10.15
C LYS A 180 -20.37 -27.29 8.77
N ALA A 181 -20.78 -26.31 7.95
CA ALA A 181 -21.20 -26.60 6.56
C ALA A 181 -20.11 -27.27 5.71
N THR A 182 -18.84 -26.93 5.97
CA THR A 182 -17.68 -27.56 5.34
C THR A 182 -16.65 -27.89 6.39
N ALA A 183 -16.15 -29.12 6.37
CA ALA A 183 -15.10 -29.56 7.26
C ALA A 183 -13.73 -29.05 6.83
N ARG A 184 -13.32 -27.91 7.38
CA ARG A 184 -11.96 -27.40 7.29
C ARG A 184 -11.12 -27.97 8.42
N THR A 185 -9.86 -28.29 8.14
CA THR A 185 -8.92 -28.82 9.14
C THR A 185 -8.81 -27.93 10.37
N GLU A 186 -8.83 -26.60 10.19
CA GLU A 186 -8.81 -25.61 11.27
C GLU A 186 -9.94 -25.83 12.28
N TYR A 187 -11.18 -26.03 11.82
CA TYR A 187 -12.33 -26.26 12.70
C TYR A 187 -12.23 -27.59 13.45
N ILE A 188 -11.71 -28.63 12.80
CA ILE A 188 -11.48 -29.91 13.44
C ILE A 188 -10.40 -29.77 14.52
N SER A 189 -9.30 -29.06 14.22
CA SER A 189 -8.23 -28.79 15.18
C SER A 189 -8.71 -27.98 16.39
N ASP A 190 -9.60 -27.01 16.19
CA ASP A 190 -10.19 -26.24 17.28
C ASP A 190 -11.13 -27.09 18.14
N PHE A 191 -11.89 -28.00 17.53
CA PHE A 191 -12.72 -28.95 18.27
C PHE A 191 -11.86 -29.94 19.08
N ILE A 192 -10.76 -30.44 18.53
CA ILE A 192 -9.79 -31.29 19.25
C ILE A 192 -9.27 -30.59 20.51
N LYS A 193 -8.93 -29.30 20.42
CA LYS A 193 -8.47 -28.51 21.58
C LYS A 193 -9.56 -28.31 22.63
N LEU A 194 -10.82 -28.23 22.20
CA LEU A 194 -11.97 -28.05 23.09
C LEU A 194 -12.29 -29.31 23.90
N ILE A 195 -12.14 -30.51 23.31
CA ILE A 195 -12.58 -31.77 23.93
C ILE A 195 -12.05 -31.95 25.37
N PRO A 196 -10.75 -31.74 25.66
CA PRO A 196 -10.22 -31.81 27.03
C PRO A 196 -10.84 -30.80 28.00
N GLU A 197 -11.38 -29.68 27.50
CA GLU A 197 -12.02 -28.66 28.32
C GLU A 197 -13.50 -28.96 28.59
N LEU A 198 -14.15 -29.87 27.84
CA LEU A 198 -15.59 -30.15 27.94
C LEU A 198 -16.07 -30.48 29.37
N PRO A 199 -15.33 -31.21 30.21
CA PRO A 199 -15.73 -31.42 31.61
C PRO A 199 -15.90 -30.12 32.42
N SER A 200 -15.18 -29.05 32.07
CA SER A 200 -15.35 -27.72 32.71
C SER A 200 -16.59 -26.97 32.23
N TRP A 201 -17.17 -27.36 31.09
CA TRP A 201 -18.39 -26.79 30.53
C TRP A 201 -19.63 -27.62 30.90
N PHE A 202 -19.45 -28.94 31.05
CA PHE A 202 -20.48 -29.92 31.40
C PHE A 202 -19.95 -30.86 32.50
N PRO A 203 -20.07 -30.47 33.79
CA PRO A 203 -19.59 -31.29 34.90
C PRO A 203 -20.16 -32.71 34.95
N VAL A 204 -21.36 -32.89 34.38
CA VAL A 204 -22.06 -34.18 34.25
C VAL A 204 -21.28 -35.21 33.41
N ILE A 205 -20.31 -34.78 32.58
CA ILE A 205 -19.41 -35.70 31.84
C ILE A 205 -18.67 -36.64 32.80
N GLY A 206 -18.35 -36.21 34.03
CA GLY A 206 -17.57 -37.03 34.96
C GLY A 206 -18.19 -38.39 35.31
N GLU A 207 -19.50 -38.54 35.14
CA GLU A 207 -20.24 -39.78 35.43
C GLU A 207 -20.57 -40.57 34.15
N LYS A 208 -20.23 -40.04 32.97
CA LYS A 208 -20.72 -40.52 31.66
C LYS A 208 -19.61 -40.62 30.63
N THR A 209 -19.86 -41.39 29.59
CA THR A 209 -18.94 -41.47 28.45
C THR A 209 -19.20 -40.34 27.47
N LEU A 210 -18.19 -39.47 27.32
CA LEU A 210 -18.20 -38.38 26.35
C LEU A 210 -18.06 -38.93 24.93
N ILE A 211 -19.04 -38.63 24.09
CA ILE A 211 -19.02 -38.93 22.67
C ILE A 211 -18.87 -37.60 21.89
N PRO A 212 -17.63 -37.21 21.52
CA PRO A 212 -17.41 -36.04 20.69
C PRO A 212 -17.80 -36.35 19.24
N VAL A 213 -18.67 -35.53 18.66
CA VAL A 213 -19.13 -35.67 17.28
C VAL A 213 -18.79 -34.41 16.49
N PHE A 214 -18.15 -34.58 15.34
CA PHE A 214 -17.99 -33.51 14.36
C PHE A 214 -18.92 -33.77 13.18
N ALA A 215 -19.88 -32.87 12.98
CA ALA A 215 -20.88 -32.98 11.94
C ALA A 215 -20.61 -32.00 10.78
N SER A 216 -20.73 -32.48 9.55
CA SER A 216 -20.70 -31.62 8.37
C SER A 216 -21.59 -32.16 7.27
N LEU A 217 -22.06 -31.32 6.35
CA LEU A 217 -22.81 -31.81 5.20
C LEU A 217 -21.99 -32.80 4.37
N HIS A 218 -20.68 -32.54 4.26
CA HIS A 218 -19.74 -33.37 3.50
C HIS A 218 -18.43 -33.48 4.26
N LEU A 219 -17.89 -34.69 4.35
CA LEU A 219 -16.58 -34.98 4.91
C LEU A 219 -15.73 -35.66 3.84
N SER A 220 -14.51 -35.17 3.63
CA SER A 220 -13.54 -35.88 2.79
C SER A 220 -12.94 -37.06 3.55
N ASP A 221 -12.40 -38.05 2.83
CA ASP A 221 -11.69 -39.17 3.46
C ASP A 221 -10.53 -38.71 4.34
N GLU A 222 -9.89 -37.58 3.99
CA GLU A 222 -8.84 -36.99 4.82
C GLU A 222 -9.39 -36.47 6.15
N ASN A 223 -10.54 -35.78 6.12
CA ASN A 223 -11.20 -35.33 7.35
C ASN A 223 -11.63 -36.52 8.20
N ILE A 224 -12.22 -37.56 7.61
CA ILE A 224 -12.65 -38.77 8.33
C ILE A 224 -11.44 -39.44 9.00
N ARG A 225 -10.32 -39.62 8.29
CA ARG A 225 -9.08 -40.16 8.86
C ARG A 225 -8.54 -39.28 10.00
N TYR A 226 -8.61 -37.97 9.85
CA TYR A 226 -8.11 -37.05 10.87
C TYR A 226 -8.97 -37.07 12.14
N LEU A 227 -10.30 -37.07 12.00
CA LEU A 227 -11.24 -37.22 13.12
C LEU A 227 -11.06 -38.57 13.82
N THR A 228 -10.92 -39.64 13.06
CA THR A 228 -10.69 -41.01 13.57
C THR A 228 -9.43 -41.10 14.41
N ARG A 229 -8.30 -40.53 13.93
CA ARG A 229 -7.03 -40.49 14.69
C ARG A 229 -7.12 -39.73 16.01
N ASN A 230 -8.08 -38.82 16.14
CA ASN A 230 -8.32 -38.02 17.35
C ASN A 230 -9.53 -38.52 18.15
N ASN A 231 -10.05 -39.72 17.85
CA ASN A 231 -11.16 -40.36 18.54
C ASN A 231 -12.46 -39.53 18.53
N ILE A 232 -12.74 -38.89 17.40
CA ILE A 232 -13.95 -38.09 17.19
C ILE A 232 -14.85 -38.81 16.18
N MET A 233 -16.14 -38.97 16.52
CA MET A 233 -17.13 -39.53 15.61
C MET A 233 -17.39 -38.53 14.48
N ALA A 234 -17.26 -38.98 13.23
CA ALA A 234 -17.38 -38.20 12.01
C ALA A 234 -18.78 -38.41 11.44
N MET A 235 -19.63 -37.39 11.51
CA MET A 235 -21.02 -37.46 11.03
C MET A 235 -21.21 -36.64 9.76
N ALA A 236 -21.80 -37.23 8.73
CA ALA A 236 -22.12 -36.51 7.50
C ALA A 236 -23.39 -37.02 6.83
N MET A 237 -23.86 -36.31 5.80
CA MET A 237 -25.07 -36.67 5.08
C MET A 237 -24.84 -37.94 4.23
N ARG A 238 -25.82 -38.84 4.23
CA ARG A 238 -25.98 -40.05 3.42
C ARG A 238 -27.37 -39.98 2.76
N ASP A 239 -27.66 -40.89 1.82
CA ASP A 239 -28.82 -40.87 0.92
C ASP A 239 -30.18 -40.52 1.58
N ASP A 240 -30.36 -40.89 2.84
CA ASP A 240 -31.61 -40.85 3.61
C ASP A 240 -31.47 -40.17 4.99
N GLY A 241 -30.32 -39.58 5.32
CA GLY A 241 -30.13 -38.88 6.60
C GLY A 241 -28.66 -38.65 6.97
N MET A 242 -28.41 -38.21 8.20
CA MET A 242 -27.06 -38.14 8.74
C MET A 242 -26.61 -39.52 9.23
N ASP A 243 -25.34 -39.87 9.01
CA ASP A 243 -24.75 -41.14 9.43
C ASP A 243 -23.29 -40.97 9.87
N PHE A 244 -22.75 -41.94 10.62
CA PHE A 244 -21.34 -41.98 11.00
C PHE A 244 -20.48 -42.66 9.95
N TYR A 245 -19.37 -42.01 9.60
CA TYR A 245 -18.43 -42.50 8.58
C TYR A 245 -17.21 -43.24 9.16
N ASN A 246 -17.09 -43.28 10.49
CA ASN A 246 -16.02 -43.96 11.22
C ASN A 246 -16.56 -44.68 12.49
N PRO A 247 -17.51 -45.62 12.33
CA PRO A 247 -18.16 -46.28 13.47
C PRO A 247 -17.19 -47.05 14.37
N GLU A 248 -16.00 -47.42 13.88
CA GLU A 248 -14.93 -48.05 14.65
C GLU A 248 -14.43 -47.20 15.84
N VAL A 249 -14.56 -45.87 15.76
CA VAL A 249 -14.18 -44.95 16.85
C VAL A 249 -15.00 -45.21 18.11
N ARG A 250 -16.24 -45.68 17.96
CA ARG A 250 -17.12 -46.02 19.09
C ARG A 250 -16.45 -46.97 20.06
N GLU A 251 -15.87 -48.06 19.57
CA GLU A 251 -15.28 -49.09 20.43
C GLU A 251 -14.13 -48.55 21.28
N TYR A 252 -13.38 -47.58 20.73
CA TYR A 252 -12.32 -46.90 21.46
C TYR A 252 -12.89 -46.02 22.57
N LEU A 253 -13.94 -45.23 22.27
CA LEU A 253 -14.56 -44.32 23.24
C LEU A 253 -15.16 -45.09 24.43
N LEU A 254 -15.82 -46.22 24.19
CA LEU A 254 -16.43 -47.02 25.26
C LEU A 254 -15.41 -47.67 26.20
N LYS A 255 -14.20 -47.96 25.73
CA LYS A 255 -13.13 -48.58 26.55
C LYS A 255 -12.47 -47.62 27.54
N GLN A 256 -12.60 -46.30 27.35
CA GLN A 256 -11.93 -45.33 28.22
C GLN A 256 -12.59 -45.17 29.60
N ASN A 257 -13.85 -45.59 29.74
CA ASN A 257 -14.65 -45.47 30.97
C ASN A 257 -15.08 -46.83 31.55
N SER A 258 -14.54 -47.95 31.04
CA SER A 258 -14.76 -49.30 31.57
C SER A 258 -13.77 -49.68 32.65
#